data_AF-A0A6I1DWZ0-F1
#
_entry.id   AF-A0A6I1DWZ0-F1
#
_cell.length_a   1.000
_cell.length_b   1.000
_cell.length_c   1.000
_cell.angle_alpha   90.00
_cell.angle_beta   90.00
_cell.angle_gamma   90.00
#
_symmetry.space_group_name_H-M   'P 1'
#
loop_
_entity.id
_entity.type
_entity.pdbx_description
1 polymer ?
#
loop_
_entity_poly.entity_id
_entity_poly.type
_entity_poly.pdbx_seq_one_letter_code
_entity_poly.pdbx_strand_id
1 'polypeptide(L)'
;MSQRVFQTNADYQADYNVFEVDRDYKADLLVYKVDRDYKVRGNEGLWYFTDREYQADFTIFMVDREYQADLKVFFVGSDYRVGWRNNSLKMKLTY
;
A
#
# COMPACT_ATOMS: atom_id res chain seq x y z
N MET A 1 3.21 -11.34 7.92
CA MET A 1 3.03 -9.88 8.03
C MET A 1 1.57 -9.54 7.84
N SER A 2 1.08 -8.51 8.53
CA SER A 2 -0.13 -7.77 8.19
C SER A 2 0.28 -6.47 7.47
N GLN A 3 -0.65 -5.85 6.75
CA GLN A 3 -0.51 -4.55 6.10
C GLN A 3 -1.50 -3.54 6.72
N ARG A 4 -1.31 -3.22 8.00
CA ARG A 4 -1.91 -2.03 8.62
C ARG A 4 -1.12 -0.82 8.19
N VAL A 5 -1.80 0.18 7.65
CA VAL A 5 -1.17 1.33 6.99
C VAL A 5 -1.61 2.60 7.67
N PHE A 6 -0.66 3.46 8.00
CA PHE A 6 -0.96 4.83 8.42
C PHE A 6 -0.58 5.79 7.29
N GLN A 7 -1.53 6.61 6.85
CA GLN A 7 -1.26 7.66 5.88
C GLN A 7 -0.81 8.92 6.61
N THR A 8 0.46 9.28 6.46
CA THR A 8 0.99 10.54 6.99
C THR A 8 0.79 11.68 5.98
N ASN A 9 0.86 12.91 6.49
CA ASN A 9 0.85 14.14 5.69
C ASN A 9 2.25 14.70 5.44
N ALA A 10 3.31 13.99 5.88
CA ALA A 10 4.70 14.40 5.73
C ALA A 10 5.54 13.28 5.12
N ASP A 11 6.22 13.55 4.01
CA ASP A 11 7.03 12.58 3.26
C ASP A 11 8.16 11.99 4.11
N TYR A 12 8.86 12.81 4.90
CA TYR A 12 9.98 12.38 5.75
C TYR A 12 9.56 11.49 6.92
N GLN A 13 8.25 11.35 7.18
CA GLN A 13 7.69 10.44 8.18
C GLN A 13 7.20 9.13 7.58
N ALA A 14 7.20 9.00 6.26
CA ALA A 14 6.72 7.79 5.59
C ALA A 14 7.84 6.79 5.36
N ASP A 15 7.53 5.51 5.55
CA ASP A 15 8.39 4.40 5.13
C ASP A 15 8.42 4.27 3.60
N TYR A 16 7.30 4.59 2.94
CA TYR A 16 7.15 4.49 1.48
C TYR A 16 6.35 5.66 0.89
N ASN A 17 6.86 6.24 -0.20
CA ASN A 17 6.09 7.14 -1.05
C ASN A 17 5.22 6.32 -2.01
N VAL A 18 3.92 6.57 -2.00
CA VAL A 18 2.94 5.83 -2.81
C VAL A 18 2.32 6.76 -3.85
N PHE A 19 2.30 6.32 -5.10
CA PHE A 19 1.58 7.00 -6.17
C PHE A 19 0.37 6.18 -6.60
N GLU A 20 -0.82 6.79 -6.53
CA GLU A 20 -2.04 6.19 -7.04
C GLU A 20 -2.09 6.31 -8.57
N VAL A 21 -2.12 5.16 -9.27
CA VAL A 21 -2.26 5.14 -10.73
C VAL A 21 -3.72 5.09 -11.15
N ASP A 22 -4.00 5.55 -12.37
CA ASP A 22 -5.34 5.57 -12.96
C ASP A 22 -5.78 4.20 -13.53
N ARG A 23 -4.84 3.27 -13.73
CA ARG A 23 -5.10 1.96 -14.35
C ARG A 23 -4.29 0.85 -13.71
N ASP A 24 -4.91 -0.31 -13.57
CA ASP A 24 -4.34 -1.48 -12.91
C ASP A 24 -3.01 -1.96 -13.52
N TYR A 25 -2.83 -1.91 -14.84
CA TYR A 25 -1.61 -2.38 -15.52
C TYR A 25 -0.40 -1.48 -15.35
N LYS A 26 -0.59 -0.28 -14.81
CA LYS A 26 0.51 0.62 -14.45
C LYS A 26 1.00 0.42 -13.02
N ALA A 27 0.22 -0.29 -12.20
CA ALA A 27 0.50 -0.49 -10.78
C ALA A 27 1.53 -1.60 -10.55
N ASP A 28 2.31 -1.43 -9.49
CA ASP A 28 3.16 -2.46 -8.92
C ASP A 28 2.37 -3.38 -7.98
N LEU A 29 1.38 -2.81 -7.27
CA LEU A 29 0.51 -3.50 -6.33
C LEU A 29 -0.96 -3.08 -6.53
N LEU A 30 -1.85 -4.07 -6.69
CA LEU A 30 -3.28 -3.85 -6.61
C LEU A 30 -3.71 -3.94 -5.15
N VAL A 31 -4.29 -2.85 -4.63
CA VAL A 31 -4.65 -2.72 -3.22
C VAL A 31 -6.15 -2.67 -3.04
N TYR A 32 -6.68 -3.48 -2.12
CA TYR A 32 -8.04 -3.35 -1.62
C TYR A 32 -8.01 -2.76 -0.22
N LYS A 33 -8.75 -1.65 -0.03
CA LYS A 33 -8.92 -1.03 1.29
C LYS A 33 -9.93 -1.86 2.08
N VAL A 34 -9.45 -2.60 3.08
CA VAL A 34 -10.34 -3.36 3.97
C VAL A 34 -10.91 -2.46 5.06
N ASP A 35 -12.13 -2.76 5.49
CA ASP A 35 -12.87 -2.06 6.54
C ASP A 35 -12.50 -2.53 7.95
N ARG A 36 -11.82 -3.67 8.08
CA ARG A 36 -11.53 -4.31 9.38
C ARG A 36 -10.14 -4.93 9.39
N ASP A 37 -9.39 -4.65 10.45
CA ASP A 37 -8.00 -5.09 10.63
C ASP A 37 -7.82 -6.62 10.48
N TYR A 38 -8.70 -7.43 11.06
CA TYR A 38 -8.60 -8.89 10.99
C TYR A 38 -8.76 -9.48 9.56
N LYS A 39 -9.21 -8.68 8.58
CA LYS A 39 -9.29 -9.10 7.17
C LYS A 39 -7.94 -8.99 6.47
N VAL A 40 -7.00 -8.25 7.03
CA VAL A 40 -5.64 -8.13 6.52
C VAL A 40 -4.94 -9.47 6.68
N ARG A 41 -4.39 -10.00 5.58
CA ARG A 41 -3.69 -11.28 5.57
C ARG A 41 -2.47 -11.18 4.66
N GLY A 42 -1.30 -11.46 5.23
CA GLY A 42 -0.06 -11.51 4.46
C GLY A 42 0.34 -10.15 3.89
N ASN A 43 1.20 -10.21 2.86
CA ASN A 43 1.65 -9.08 2.05
C ASN A 43 1.06 -9.24 0.64
N GLU A 44 -0.27 -9.14 0.52
CA GLU A 44 -1.02 -9.47 -0.71
C GLU A 44 -1.71 -8.25 -1.34
N GLY A 45 -1.71 -7.10 -0.68
CA GLY A 45 -2.42 -5.89 -1.10
C GLY A 45 -3.75 -5.68 -0.36
N LEU A 46 -3.92 -6.28 0.81
CA LEU A 46 -5.07 -6.03 1.68
C LEU A 46 -4.68 -4.99 2.73
N TRP A 47 -5.04 -3.72 2.49
CA TRP A 47 -4.60 -2.62 3.36
C TRP A 47 -5.71 -2.18 4.30
N TYR A 48 -5.42 -2.18 5.59
CA TYR A 48 -6.27 -1.56 6.61
C TYR A 48 -5.67 -0.23 7.01
N PHE A 49 -6.38 0.87 6.73
CA PHE A 49 -5.94 2.20 7.11
C PHE A 49 -6.28 2.44 8.59
N THR A 50 -5.26 2.70 9.40
CA THR A 50 -5.42 3.05 10.80
C THR A 50 -5.33 4.57 11.00
N ASP A 51 -5.97 5.06 12.06
CA ASP A 51 -5.94 6.47 12.45
C ASP A 51 -4.69 6.83 13.28
N ARG A 52 -3.91 5.84 13.71
CA ARG A 52 -2.76 6.04 14.61
C ARG A 52 -1.52 5.33 14.11
N GLU A 53 -0.44 6.09 13.95
CA GLU A 53 0.86 5.62 13.46
C GLU A 53 1.38 4.37 14.19
N TYR A 54 1.35 4.37 15.54
CA TYR A 54 1.85 3.25 16.33
C TYR A 54 1.07 1.93 16.17
N GLN A 55 -0.09 1.96 15.51
CA GLN A 55 -0.88 0.76 15.19
C GLN A 55 -0.58 0.22 13.80
N ALA A 56 0.13 0.98 12.96
CA ALA A 56 0.47 0.57 11.61
C ALA A 56 1.69 -0.35 11.60
N ASP A 57 1.72 -1.22 10.60
CA ASP A 57 2.91 -2.02 10.28
C ASP A 57 3.93 -1.18 9.49
N PHE A 58 3.44 -0.23 8.69
CA PHE A 58 4.23 0.78 7.98
C PHE A 58 3.41 2.03 7.68
N THR A 59 4.10 3.12 7.42
CA THR A 59 3.56 4.43 7.09
C THR A 59 3.74 4.72 5.60
N ILE A 60 2.77 5.43 5.01
CA ILE A 60 2.85 5.86 3.61
C ILE A 60 2.59 7.35 3.49
N PHE A 61 3.20 7.95 2.47
CA PHE A 61 2.86 9.29 2.02
C PHE A 61 2.39 9.22 0.56
N MET A 62 1.23 9.81 0.27
CA MET A 62 0.70 9.87 -1.09
C MET A 62 1.36 11.01 -1.85
N VAL A 63 2.06 10.68 -2.94
CA VAL A 63 2.71 11.66 -3.82
C VAL A 63 1.88 11.92 -5.07
N ASP A 64 2.04 13.11 -5.66
CA ASP A 64 1.31 13.52 -6.86
C ASP A 64 2.02 13.13 -8.17
N ARG A 65 3.27 12.65 -8.12
CA ARG A 65 4.08 12.37 -9.31
C ARG A 65 4.74 11.00 -9.23
N GLU A 66 4.61 10.23 -10.32
CA GLU A 66 5.10 8.85 -10.40
C GLU A 66 6.59 8.71 -10.04
N TYR A 67 7.45 9.64 -10.47
CA TYR A 67 8.89 9.57 -10.22
C TYR A 67 9.29 9.78 -8.75
N GLN A 68 8.37 10.26 -7.90
CA GLN A 68 8.61 10.45 -6.46
C GLN A 68 8.26 9.19 -5.65
N ALA A 69 7.60 8.22 -6.28
CA ALA A 69 7.05 7.06 -5.60
C ALA A 69 8.03 5.90 -5.52
N ASP A 70 8.06 5.25 -4.37
CA ASP A 70 8.67 3.95 -4.18
C ASP A 70 7.75 2.81 -4.65
N LEU A 71 6.43 3.03 -4.59
CA LEU A 71 5.41 2.05 -4.93
C LEU A 71 4.25 2.67 -5.71
N LYS A 72 3.90 2.08 -6.85
CA LYS A 72 2.68 2.45 -7.59
C LYS A 72 1.52 1.54 -7.22
N VAL A 73 0.45 2.14 -6.73
CA VAL A 73 -0.73 1.42 -6.23
C VAL A 73 -1.94 1.73 -7.10
N PHE A 74 -2.74 0.71 -7.37
CA PHE A 74 -4.10 0.90 -7.89
C PHE A 74 -5.11 0.36 -6.89
N PHE A 75 -6.01 1.23 -6.41
CA PHE A 75 -7.06 0.81 -5.49
C PHE A 75 -8.19 0.09 -6.23
N VAL A 76 -8.36 -1.19 -5.93
CA VAL A 76 -9.43 -2.02 -6.48
C VAL A 76 -10.67 -1.98 -5.58
N GLY A 77 -11.84 -2.26 -6.16
CA GLY A 77 -13.11 -2.34 -5.42
C GLY A 77 -13.43 -3.72 -4.83
N SER A 78 -12.53 -4.71 -4.96
CA SER A 78 -12.76 -6.06 -4.42
C SER A 78 -11.44 -6.76 -4.07
N ASP A 79 -11.48 -7.55 -3.01
CA ASP A 79 -10.34 -8.30 -2.46
C ASP A 79 -9.77 -9.36 -3.41
N TYR A 80 -10.59 -10.06 -4.20
CA TYR A 80 -10.10 -11.06 -5.16
C TYR A 80 -9.20 -10.49 -6.27
N ARG A 81 -9.15 -9.15 -6.43
CA ARG A 81 -8.32 -8.47 -7.42
C ARG A 81 -6.97 -8.00 -6.86
N VAL A 82 -6.73 -8.16 -5.56
CA VAL A 82 -5.46 -7.74 -4.97
C VAL A 82 -4.32 -8.60 -5.47
N GLY A 83 -3.12 -8.02 -5.44
CA GLY A 83 -1.92 -8.78 -5.75
C GLY A 83 -0.81 -7.92 -6.30
N TRP A 84 0.40 -8.45 -6.11
CA TRP A 84 1.61 -7.90 -6.68
C TRP A 84 1.62 -8.14 -8.18
N ARG A 85 1.80 -7.06 -8.95
CA ARG A 85 2.14 -7.12 -10.37
C ARG A 85 3.65 -7.06 -10.58
N ASN A 86 4.35 -6.38 -9.66
CA ASN A 86 5.80 -6.30 -9.66
C ASN A 86 6.41 -7.14 -8.52
N ASN A 87 6.80 -8.37 -8.84
CA ASN A 87 7.35 -9.31 -7.84
C ASN A 87 8.72 -8.86 -7.27
N SER A 88 9.48 -8.03 -7.99
CA SER A 88 10.75 -7.49 -7.50
C SER A 88 10.55 -6.56 -6.30
N LEU A 89 9.44 -5.81 -6.27
CA LEU A 89 9.10 -4.92 -5.16
C LEU A 89 8.47 -5.66 -3.98
N LYS A 90 7.80 -6.79 -4.23
CA LYS A 90 7.27 -7.66 -3.17
C LYS A 90 8.35 -8.08 -2.17
N MET A 91 9.53 -8.45 -2.65
CA MET A 91 10.65 -8.85 -1.80
C MET A 91 11.18 -7.69 -0.94
N LYS A 92 11.13 -6.46 -1.44
CA LYS A 92 11.58 -5.25 -0.73
C LYS A 92 10.74 -4.97 0.52
N LEU A 93 9.48 -5.42 0.54
CA LEU A 93 8.56 -5.32 1.69
C LEU A 93 8.53 -6.61 2.54
N THR A 94 9.40 -7.58 2.27
CA THR A 94 9.41 -8.88 2.97
C THR A 94 10.58 -9.01 3.98
N TYR A 95 11.53 -8.09 3.98
CA TYR A 95 12.69 -8.03 4.88
C TYR A 95 12.73 -6.69 5.61
#